data_AF-A0A1D6M6R1-F1
#
_entry.id   AF-A0A1D6M6R1-F1
#
_cell.length_a   1.000
_cell.length_b   1.000
_cell.length_c   1.000
_cell.angle_alpha   90.00
_cell.angle_beta   90.00
_cell.angle_gamma   90.00
#
_symmetry.space_group_name_H-M   'P 1'
#
loop_
_entity.id
_entity.type
_entity.pdbx_description
1 polymer ?
#
loop_
_entity_poly.entity_id
_entity_poly.type
_entity_poly.pdbx_seq_one_letter_code
_entity_poly.pdbx_strand_id
1 'polypeptide(L)'
;MFRFKLPTILWDSRLNTKKSHQNLDHNVDEDGESSSDVQIIDTPLTSTNTQELMFVLCTYIMEIDNAKYLKKHWIQSTKPYPISLSLQKLKDILDVNKSMDIDCFNMAVRMTACNDALFLLEDKYHYMDLQFCSITKFDRDPRLRAKPDINMLAKLLECWPAMEYDVSDCKQILLPDSFLGHFTLYVLNMDTRSIYIMDSMHIPSWFKGDHPSMHNIHNIHYIANNMNVVMELANPTWKDDIYMWRRIVPTWVPRTLNW
;
A
#
# COMPACT_ATOMS: atom_id res chain seq x y z
N MET A 1 -12.90 11.14 -0.66
CA MET A 1 -11.74 12.04 -0.44
C MET A 1 -10.45 11.33 0.02
N PHE A 2 -10.52 10.29 0.86
CA PHE A 2 -9.34 9.47 1.24
C PHE A 2 -8.91 8.44 0.17
N ARG A 3 -9.87 7.93 -0.62
CA ARG A 3 -9.65 7.01 -1.76
C ARG A 3 -8.82 7.57 -2.91
N PHE A 4 -8.85 8.89 -3.13
CA PHE A 4 -7.94 9.57 -4.04
C PHE A 4 -6.59 9.78 -3.36
N LYS A 5 -6.61 10.09 -2.06
CA LYS A 5 -5.39 10.38 -1.30
C LYS A 5 -4.52 9.17 -1.07
N LEU A 6 -5.00 7.94 -0.98
CA LEU A 6 -4.11 6.82 -0.66
C LEU A 6 -3.27 6.34 -1.86
N PRO A 7 -3.82 6.16 -3.07
CA PRO A 7 -3.02 6.09 -4.28
C PRO A 7 -2.13 7.32 -4.41
N THR A 8 -2.66 8.54 -4.16
CA THR A 8 -1.86 9.77 -4.12
C THR A 8 -0.87 9.84 -2.95
N ILE A 9 -0.96 9.04 -1.88
CA ILE A 9 -0.01 9.04 -0.74
C ILE A 9 1.06 7.99 -1.01
N LEU A 10 0.69 6.86 -1.60
CA LEU A 10 1.63 5.89 -2.18
C LEU A 10 2.38 6.53 -3.38
N TRP A 11 1.72 7.40 -4.14
CA TRP A 11 2.24 8.12 -5.32
C TRP A 11 2.95 9.46 -4.98
N ASP A 12 2.47 10.24 -4.00
CA ASP A 12 3.09 11.50 -3.50
C ASP A 12 4.08 11.25 -2.34
N SER A 13 4.36 10.00 -2.00
CA SER A 13 5.41 9.59 -1.05
C SER A 13 6.80 9.97 -1.60
N ARG A 14 7.18 11.25 -1.51
CA ARG A 14 8.49 11.91 -1.75
C ARG A 14 9.34 11.58 -2.99
N LEU A 15 9.07 10.53 -3.77
CA LEU A 15 9.74 10.22 -5.04
C LEU A 15 9.43 11.25 -6.14
N ASN A 16 8.33 11.99 -6.03
CA ASN A 16 7.91 12.98 -7.02
C ASN A 16 8.32 14.43 -6.72
N THR A 17 9.26 14.66 -5.78
CA THR A 17 9.86 16.00 -5.58
C THR A 17 11.01 16.31 -6.53
N LYS A 18 11.26 15.48 -7.55
CA LYS A 18 12.14 15.86 -8.66
C LYS A 18 11.40 16.88 -9.55
N LYS A 19 11.54 18.14 -9.15
CA LYS A 19 11.26 19.32 -9.99
C LYS A 19 11.69 19.05 -11.43
N SER A 20 10.76 19.25 -12.35
CA SER A 20 10.97 19.78 -13.71
C SER A 20 12.26 19.39 -14.44
N HIS A 21 12.08 18.62 -15.52
CA HIS A 21 12.99 18.40 -16.67
C HIS A 21 14.12 17.38 -16.48
N GLN A 22 14.06 16.31 -17.26
CA GLN A 22 14.78 16.23 -18.54
C GLN A 22 14.07 15.22 -19.46
N ASN A 23 13.73 15.68 -20.66
CA ASN A 23 13.43 14.80 -21.79
C ASN A 23 14.68 13.94 -22.02
N LEU A 24 14.53 12.63 -21.93
CA LEU A 24 15.47 11.69 -22.52
C LEU A 24 14.68 10.84 -23.50
N ASP A 25 14.77 11.25 -24.77
CA ASP A 25 14.41 10.42 -25.91
C ASP A 25 15.32 9.20 -25.90
N HIS A 26 14.87 8.09 -25.33
CA HIS A 26 15.47 6.78 -25.56
C HIS A 26 14.39 5.78 -25.95
N ASN A 27 14.38 5.48 -27.25
CA ASN A 27 13.82 4.26 -27.81
C ASN A 27 14.40 3.08 -27.03
N VAL A 28 13.56 2.37 -26.29
CA VAL A 28 13.89 1.05 -25.74
C VAL A 28 12.93 0.07 -26.38
N ASP A 29 13.53 -0.92 -27.02
CA ASP A 29 12.88 -2.00 -27.73
C ASP A 29 11.79 -2.68 -26.87
N GLU A 30 10.63 -2.89 -27.48
CA GLU A 30 9.50 -3.66 -26.95
C GLU A 30 9.89 -5.14 -26.86
N ASP A 31 10.53 -5.56 -25.77
CA ASP A 31 10.63 -6.99 -25.39
C ASP A 31 10.84 -7.17 -23.87
N GLY A 32 10.27 -6.27 -23.06
CA GLY A 32 10.19 -6.40 -21.61
C GLY A 32 9.00 -7.27 -21.21
N GLU A 33 9.25 -8.54 -20.87
CA GLU A 33 8.27 -9.42 -20.25
C GLU A 33 7.66 -8.72 -19.02
N SER A 34 6.34 -8.51 -19.01
CA SER A 34 5.64 -7.76 -17.96
C SER A 34 5.94 -8.36 -16.58
N SER A 35 6.62 -7.59 -15.70
CA SER A 35 6.88 -7.96 -14.31
C SER A 35 5.58 -8.18 -13.50
N SER A 36 4.48 -7.56 -13.93
CA SER A 36 3.16 -7.71 -13.31
C SER A 36 2.40 -8.92 -13.86
N ASP A 37 1.88 -9.76 -12.96
CA ASP A 37 0.98 -10.87 -13.28
C ASP A 37 -0.51 -10.46 -13.32
N VAL A 38 -0.78 -9.16 -13.21
CA VAL A 38 -2.12 -8.60 -13.22
C VAL A 38 -2.70 -8.70 -14.63
N GLN A 39 -3.82 -9.41 -14.74
CA GLN A 39 -4.53 -9.58 -16.00
C GLN A 39 -5.86 -8.82 -15.97
N ILE A 40 -6.09 -8.02 -17.01
CA ILE A 40 -7.40 -7.44 -17.30
C ILE A 40 -8.14 -8.44 -18.18
N ILE A 41 -9.26 -8.95 -17.68
CA ILE A 41 -10.01 -10.04 -18.33
C ILE A 41 -10.99 -9.50 -19.39
N ASP A 42 -11.31 -8.20 -19.34
CA ASP A 42 -12.28 -7.54 -20.22
C ASP A 42 -11.90 -6.05 -20.40
N THR A 43 -11.64 -5.60 -21.63
CA THR A 43 -11.34 -4.19 -21.96
C THR A 43 -12.23 -3.71 -23.10
N PRO A 44 -13.05 -2.66 -22.91
CA PRO A 44 -14.04 -2.27 -23.92
C PRO A 44 -13.54 -1.25 -24.97
N LEU A 45 -12.34 -0.65 -24.86
CA LEU A 45 -12.04 0.60 -25.59
C LEU A 45 -10.60 0.72 -26.12
N THR A 46 -10.48 1.24 -27.35
CA THR A 46 -9.25 1.72 -27.98
C THR A 46 -9.37 3.25 -28.19
N SER A 47 -8.69 4.05 -27.36
CA SER A 47 -8.61 5.52 -27.51
C SER A 47 -7.27 6.03 -26.99
N THR A 48 -6.78 7.15 -27.55
CA THR A 48 -5.47 7.75 -27.27
C THR A 48 -5.48 8.81 -26.16
N ASN A 49 -6.66 9.27 -25.70
CA ASN A 49 -6.76 10.22 -24.59
C ASN A 49 -7.09 9.51 -23.26
N THR A 50 -6.11 9.46 -22.35
CA THR A 50 -6.21 8.74 -21.08
C THR A 50 -7.33 9.27 -20.16
N GLN A 51 -7.56 10.59 -20.09
CA GLN A 51 -8.57 11.14 -19.18
C GLN A 51 -10.00 10.86 -19.66
N GLU A 52 -10.21 11.01 -20.96
CA GLU A 52 -11.50 10.71 -21.60
C GLU A 52 -11.79 9.21 -21.56
N LEU A 53 -10.79 8.37 -21.82
CA LEU A 53 -10.89 6.92 -21.67
C LEU A 53 -11.27 6.54 -20.24
N MET A 54 -10.63 7.15 -19.23
CA MET A 54 -10.94 6.90 -17.82
C MET A 54 -12.38 7.29 -17.49
N PHE A 55 -12.86 8.44 -17.97
CA PHE A 55 -14.24 8.88 -17.76
C PHE A 55 -15.26 7.93 -18.42
N VAL A 56 -15.03 7.57 -19.68
CA VAL A 56 -15.90 6.65 -20.42
C VAL A 56 -15.93 5.27 -19.76
N LEU A 57 -14.76 4.75 -19.36
CA LEU A 57 -14.65 3.47 -18.67
C LEU A 57 -15.37 3.47 -17.32
N CYS A 58 -15.20 4.52 -16.52
CA CYS A 58 -15.91 4.65 -15.24
C CYS A 58 -17.43 4.69 -15.46
N THR A 59 -17.90 5.48 -16.44
CA THR A 59 -19.32 5.56 -16.79
C THR A 59 -19.85 4.19 -17.20
N TYR A 60 -19.16 3.49 -18.09
CA TYR A 60 -19.52 2.14 -18.54
C TYR A 60 -19.60 1.14 -17.39
N ILE A 61 -18.59 1.11 -16.49
CA ILE A 61 -18.60 0.24 -15.30
C ILE A 61 -19.79 0.54 -14.41
N MET A 62 -20.11 1.83 -14.21
CA MET A 62 -21.21 2.24 -13.35
C MET A 62 -22.59 1.93 -13.93
N GLU A 63 -22.76 1.88 -15.25
CA GLU A 63 -24.03 1.53 -15.92
C GLU A 63 -24.39 0.03 -15.86
N ILE A 64 -23.42 -0.85 -15.56
CA ILE A 64 -23.69 -2.29 -15.49
C ILE A 64 -24.37 -2.64 -14.15
N ASP A 65 -25.67 -2.89 -14.17
CA ASP A 65 -26.46 -3.26 -12.96
C ASP A 65 -26.94 -4.72 -12.93
N ASN A 66 -26.60 -5.50 -13.96
CA ASN A 66 -27.02 -6.89 -14.00
C ASN A 66 -26.32 -7.72 -12.89
N ALA A 67 -27.12 -8.31 -12.00
CA ALA A 67 -26.64 -9.05 -10.83
C ALA A 67 -25.67 -10.21 -11.14
N LYS A 68 -25.76 -10.83 -12.33
CA LYS A 68 -24.81 -11.87 -12.77
C LYS A 68 -23.45 -11.25 -13.08
N TYR A 69 -23.43 -10.14 -13.80
CA TYR A 69 -22.19 -9.46 -14.20
C TYR A 69 -21.50 -8.78 -13.02
N LEU A 70 -22.25 -8.23 -12.07
CA LEU A 70 -21.72 -7.65 -10.84
C LEU A 70 -20.84 -8.64 -10.03
N LYS A 71 -21.12 -9.94 -10.12
CA LYS A 71 -20.35 -11.00 -9.45
C LYS A 71 -19.18 -11.53 -10.29
N LYS A 72 -19.07 -11.18 -11.58
CA LYS A 72 -17.99 -11.65 -12.45
C LYS A 72 -16.67 -10.99 -12.02
N HIS A 73 -15.59 -11.76 -11.97
CA HIS A 73 -14.23 -11.24 -11.78
C HIS A 73 -13.73 -10.59 -13.07
N TRP A 74 -13.17 -9.38 -12.96
CA TRP A 74 -12.68 -8.59 -14.09
C TRP A 74 -11.17 -8.37 -14.04
N ILE A 75 -10.62 -8.30 -12.83
CA ILE A 75 -9.18 -8.15 -12.59
C ILE A 75 -8.74 -9.27 -11.68
N GLN A 76 -7.59 -9.87 -12.00
CA GLN A 76 -6.98 -10.88 -11.16
C GLN A 76 -5.46 -10.74 -11.14
N SER A 77 -4.87 -11.15 -10.02
CA SER A 77 -3.43 -11.33 -9.80
C SER A 77 -3.28 -12.62 -9.02
N THR A 78 -2.34 -13.48 -9.41
CA THR A 78 -2.13 -14.80 -8.79
C THR A 78 -1.00 -14.81 -7.78
N LYS A 79 -0.07 -13.86 -7.88
CA LYS A 79 1.12 -13.73 -7.06
C LYS A 79 1.15 -12.36 -6.36
N PRO A 80 1.76 -12.27 -5.17
CA PRO A 80 2.33 -13.35 -4.35
C PRO A 80 1.26 -14.33 -3.81
N TYR A 81 -0.02 -13.95 -3.86
CA TYR A 81 -1.16 -14.79 -3.53
C TYR A 81 -2.37 -14.34 -4.36
N PRO A 82 -3.40 -15.17 -4.61
CA PRO A 82 -4.50 -14.80 -5.50
C PRO A 82 -5.35 -13.66 -4.94
N ILE A 83 -5.60 -12.64 -5.76
CA ILE A 83 -6.61 -11.60 -5.56
C ILE A 83 -7.46 -11.54 -6.83
N SER A 84 -8.79 -11.55 -6.68
CA SER A 84 -9.74 -11.32 -7.76
C SER A 84 -10.70 -10.20 -7.41
N LEU A 85 -10.84 -9.22 -8.29
CA LEU A 85 -11.78 -8.12 -8.13
C LEU A 85 -13.02 -8.37 -8.99
N SER A 86 -14.18 -8.41 -8.34
CA SER A 86 -15.46 -8.45 -9.04
C SER A 86 -15.83 -7.07 -9.58
N LEU A 87 -16.72 -7.03 -10.56
CA LEU A 87 -17.28 -5.77 -11.05
C LEU A 87 -17.94 -4.95 -9.94
N GLN A 88 -18.60 -5.60 -8.98
CA GLN A 88 -19.15 -4.89 -7.81
C GLN A 88 -18.06 -4.18 -7.00
N LYS A 89 -16.92 -4.83 -6.73
CA LYS A 89 -15.81 -4.19 -6.02
C LYS A 89 -15.25 -3.00 -6.81
N LEU A 90 -15.19 -3.11 -8.14
CA LEU A 90 -14.79 -2.02 -9.03
C LEU A 90 -15.79 -0.85 -9.00
N LYS A 91 -17.10 -1.12 -8.99
CA LYS A 91 -18.12 -0.07 -8.79
C LYS A 91 -18.00 0.57 -7.41
N ASP A 92 -17.82 -0.24 -6.38
CA ASP A 92 -17.73 0.23 -5.00
C ASP A 92 -16.52 1.14 -4.81
N ILE A 93 -15.37 0.90 -5.45
CA ILE A 93 -14.21 1.81 -5.37
C ILE A 93 -14.41 3.13 -6.15
N LEU A 94 -15.24 3.13 -7.19
CA LEU A 94 -15.63 4.34 -7.92
C LEU A 94 -16.69 5.18 -7.15
N ASP A 95 -17.56 4.54 -6.36
CA ASP A 95 -18.56 5.22 -5.53
C ASP A 95 -17.93 5.89 -4.30
N VAL A 96 -17.81 7.22 -4.33
CA VAL A 96 -17.19 8.03 -3.27
C VAL A 96 -17.78 7.84 -1.86
N ASN A 97 -19.00 7.29 -1.75
CA ASN A 97 -19.68 7.07 -0.47
C ASN A 97 -19.38 5.71 0.17
N LYS A 98 -18.72 4.81 -0.55
CA LYS A 98 -18.33 3.50 -0.06
C LYS A 98 -16.94 3.55 0.62
N SER A 99 -16.60 2.55 1.42
CA SER A 99 -15.23 2.33 1.90
C SER A 99 -14.41 1.53 0.89
N MET A 100 -13.10 1.76 0.81
CA MET A 100 -12.26 1.00 -0.13
C MET A 100 -12.19 -0.47 0.33
N ASP A 101 -12.38 -1.40 -0.60
CA ASP A 101 -12.24 -2.84 -0.33
C ASP A 101 -10.77 -3.20 -0.13
N ILE A 102 -10.50 -4.14 0.78
CA ILE A 102 -9.13 -4.57 1.14
C ILE A 102 -8.42 -5.19 -0.06
N ASP A 103 -9.11 -5.96 -0.90
CA ASP A 103 -8.50 -6.58 -2.08
C ASP A 103 -8.18 -5.52 -3.13
N CYS A 104 -9.03 -4.50 -3.28
CA CYS A 104 -8.72 -3.37 -4.16
C CYS A 104 -7.48 -2.61 -3.69
N PHE A 105 -7.35 -2.36 -2.38
CA PHE A 105 -6.16 -1.75 -1.81
C PHE A 105 -4.92 -2.61 -2.09
N ASN A 106 -4.98 -3.90 -1.76
CA ASN A 106 -3.85 -4.80 -1.92
C ASN A 106 -3.43 -4.89 -3.39
N MET A 107 -4.40 -4.99 -4.32
CA MET A 107 -4.14 -4.96 -5.77
C MET A 107 -3.41 -3.69 -6.20
N ALA A 108 -3.82 -2.52 -5.69
CA ALA A 108 -3.16 -1.25 -5.99
C ALA A 108 -1.71 -1.21 -5.49
N VAL A 109 -1.44 -1.74 -4.30
CA VAL A 109 -0.07 -1.89 -3.78
C VAL A 109 0.77 -2.77 -4.70
N ARG A 110 0.24 -3.92 -5.16
CA ARG A 110 0.98 -4.79 -6.11
C ARG A 110 1.34 -4.06 -7.38
N MET A 111 0.36 -3.40 -7.98
CA MET A 111 0.55 -2.62 -9.21
C MET A 111 1.61 -1.54 -9.00
N THR A 112 1.59 -0.86 -7.87
CA THR A 112 2.58 0.18 -7.54
C THR A 112 3.98 -0.42 -7.39
N ALA A 113 4.11 -1.51 -6.63
CA ALA A 113 5.39 -2.21 -6.45
C ALA A 113 5.96 -2.68 -7.80
N CYS A 114 5.13 -3.33 -8.63
CA CYS A 114 5.52 -3.79 -9.98
C CYS A 114 5.93 -2.62 -10.88
N ASN A 115 5.18 -1.51 -10.87
CA ASN A 115 5.51 -0.34 -11.68
C ASN A 115 6.83 0.30 -11.24
N ASP A 116 7.06 0.49 -9.94
CA ASP A 116 8.29 1.10 -9.42
C ASP A 116 9.53 0.27 -9.74
N ALA A 117 9.41 -1.07 -9.71
CA ALA A 117 10.49 -1.95 -10.12
C ALA A 117 10.84 -1.80 -11.61
N LEU A 118 9.84 -1.58 -12.48
CA LEU A 118 10.07 -1.32 -13.90
C LEU A 118 10.82 0.00 -14.13
N PHE A 119 10.64 1.00 -13.26
CA PHE A 119 11.34 2.28 -13.37
C PHE A 119 12.81 2.23 -12.89
N LEU A 120 13.31 1.06 -12.45
CA LEU A 120 14.70 0.86 -11.99
C LEU A 120 15.18 1.98 -11.05
N LEU A 121 14.34 2.35 -10.08
CA LEU A 121 14.68 3.37 -9.10
C LEU A 121 16.03 3.04 -8.44
N GLU A 122 16.90 4.04 -8.33
CA GLU A 122 18.21 3.89 -7.64
C GLU A 122 18.01 3.37 -6.20
N ASP A 123 16.88 3.74 -5.61
CA ASP A 123 16.49 3.37 -4.25
C ASP A 123 15.49 2.21 -4.26
N LYS A 124 15.80 1.16 -3.49
CA LYS A 124 14.92 0.01 -3.29
C LYS A 124 13.88 0.32 -2.21
N TYR A 125 12.61 0.03 -2.49
CA TYR A 125 11.50 0.16 -1.55
C TYR A 125 10.81 -1.19 -1.38
N HIS A 126 10.49 -1.56 -0.15
CA HIS A 126 9.69 -2.75 0.11
C HIS A 126 8.25 -2.33 0.43
N TYR A 127 7.33 -2.65 -0.49
CA TYR A 127 5.91 -2.42 -0.32
C TYR A 127 5.27 -3.60 0.40
N MET A 128 4.58 -3.36 1.51
CA MET A 128 3.69 -4.36 2.11
C MET A 128 2.25 -4.05 1.75
N ASP A 129 1.44 -5.10 1.69
CA ASP A 129 -0.01 -4.98 1.63
C ASP A 129 -0.64 -5.32 3.00
N LEU A 130 -1.97 -5.38 3.08
CA LEU A 130 -2.68 -5.58 4.34
C LEU A 130 -2.62 -7.03 4.87
N GLN A 131 -1.87 -7.94 4.22
CA GLN A 131 -1.64 -9.28 4.79
C GLN A 131 -0.95 -9.20 6.14
N PHE A 132 -0.05 -8.23 6.34
CA PHE A 132 0.61 -8.05 7.64
C PHE A 132 -0.43 -7.85 8.75
N CYS A 133 -1.33 -6.87 8.60
CA CYS A 133 -2.40 -6.61 9.57
C CYS A 133 -3.37 -7.79 9.73
N SER A 134 -3.65 -8.50 8.63
CA SER A 134 -4.55 -9.66 8.62
C SER A 134 -3.98 -10.85 9.42
N ILE A 135 -2.69 -11.18 9.20
CA ILE A 135 -2.00 -12.28 9.90
C ILE A 135 -1.81 -11.93 11.38
N THR A 136 -1.46 -10.68 11.66
CA THR A 136 -1.23 -10.20 13.02
C THR A 136 -2.51 -9.98 13.83
N LYS A 137 -3.68 -9.91 13.19
CA LYS A 137 -4.98 -9.56 13.82
C LYS A 137 -4.88 -8.26 14.61
N PHE A 138 -4.25 -7.29 13.97
CA PHE A 138 -3.89 -5.99 14.51
C PHE A 138 -5.08 -5.21 15.10
N ASP A 139 -6.26 -5.43 14.54
CA ASP A 139 -7.53 -4.78 14.86
C ASP A 139 -8.23 -5.35 16.11
N ARG A 140 -7.77 -6.49 16.66
CA ARG A 140 -8.44 -7.17 17.80
C ARG A 140 -7.90 -6.75 19.15
N ASP A 141 -8.65 -6.98 20.23
CA ASP A 141 -8.12 -6.80 21.59
C ASP A 141 -6.82 -7.62 21.79
N PRO A 142 -5.71 -7.02 22.22
CA PRO A 142 -4.43 -7.71 22.43
C PRO A 142 -4.53 -8.98 23.28
N ARG A 143 -5.43 -9.02 24.26
CA ARG A 143 -5.65 -10.18 25.15
C ARG A 143 -6.29 -11.38 24.43
N LEU A 144 -6.93 -11.12 23.29
CA LEU A 144 -7.63 -12.11 22.49
C LEU A 144 -6.85 -12.50 21.23
N ARG A 145 -5.66 -11.92 21.02
CA ARG A 145 -4.82 -12.24 19.86
C ARG A 145 -4.10 -13.55 20.09
N ALA A 146 -4.30 -14.50 19.17
CA ALA A 146 -3.37 -15.61 19.04
C ALA A 146 -2.01 -15.05 18.61
N LYS A 147 -0.92 -15.70 19.05
CA LYS A 147 0.42 -15.33 18.61
C LYS A 147 0.50 -15.51 17.07
N PRO A 148 0.98 -14.51 16.32
CA PRO A 148 1.05 -14.63 14.86
C PRO A 148 2.07 -15.68 14.45
N ASP A 149 1.83 -16.31 13.29
CA ASP A 149 2.79 -17.22 12.67
C ASP A 149 3.94 -16.40 12.09
N ILE A 150 5.09 -16.48 12.77
CA ILE A 150 6.30 -15.74 12.41
C ILE A 150 6.81 -16.13 11.02
N ASN A 151 6.64 -17.38 10.60
CA ASN A 151 7.07 -17.81 9.26
C ASN A 151 6.19 -17.19 8.17
N MET A 152 4.88 -17.06 8.43
CA MET A 152 3.99 -16.35 7.50
C MET A 152 4.33 -14.86 7.41
N LEU A 153 4.69 -14.22 8.54
CA LEU A 153 5.13 -12.84 8.53
C LEU A 153 6.46 -12.65 7.81
N ALA A 154 7.41 -13.58 7.96
CA ALA A 154 8.70 -13.54 7.26
C ALA A 154 8.55 -13.61 5.74
N LYS A 155 7.61 -14.42 5.26
CA LYS A 155 7.26 -14.45 3.84
C LYS A 155 6.77 -13.10 3.30
N LEU A 156 6.22 -12.24 4.14
CA LEU A 156 5.83 -10.90 3.71
C LEU A 156 7.02 -9.97 3.49
N LEU A 157 8.21 -10.29 4.04
CA LEU A 157 9.44 -9.53 3.80
C LEU A 157 10.18 -9.99 2.54
N GLU A 158 9.84 -11.16 2.00
CA GLU A 158 10.40 -11.60 0.72
C GLU A 158 10.06 -10.58 -0.37
N CYS A 159 10.99 -10.39 -1.32
CA CYS A 159 10.73 -9.51 -2.46
C CYS A 159 9.48 -9.93 -3.22
N TRP A 160 8.82 -8.96 -3.84
CA TRP A 160 7.69 -9.24 -4.70
C TRP A 160 8.08 -10.19 -5.84
N PRO A 161 7.14 -11.02 -6.32
CA PRO A 161 7.37 -11.91 -7.45
C PRO A 161 7.95 -11.15 -8.66
N ALA A 162 8.91 -11.77 -9.36
CA ALA A 162 9.61 -11.17 -10.51
C ALA A 162 10.46 -9.93 -10.18
N MET A 163 10.81 -9.73 -8.90
CA MET A 163 11.81 -8.75 -8.46
C MET A 163 12.96 -9.44 -7.77
N GLU A 164 14.08 -8.72 -7.64
CA GLU A 164 15.29 -9.23 -6.99
C GLU A 164 15.85 -8.17 -6.04
N TYR A 165 15.47 -8.27 -4.76
CA TYR A 165 16.06 -7.48 -3.69
C TYR A 165 15.92 -8.16 -2.33
N ASP A 166 16.82 -7.86 -1.42
CA ASP A 166 16.64 -8.19 0.00
C ASP A 166 15.99 -7.01 0.72
N VAL A 167 15.07 -7.27 1.65
CA VAL A 167 14.40 -6.22 2.42
C VAL A 167 15.38 -5.34 3.22
N SER A 168 16.54 -5.88 3.59
CA SER A 168 17.58 -5.14 4.30
C SER A 168 18.34 -4.15 3.40
N ASP A 169 18.28 -4.31 2.08
CA ASP A 169 18.80 -3.34 1.11
C ASP A 169 17.81 -2.20 0.85
N CYS A 170 16.54 -2.33 1.28
CA CYS A 170 15.54 -1.32 1.04
C CYS A 170 15.78 -0.09 1.90
N LYS A 171 15.67 1.10 1.30
CA LYS A 171 15.71 2.36 2.05
C LYS A 171 14.51 2.54 2.94
N GLN A 172 13.34 2.06 2.48
CA GLN A 172 12.11 2.16 3.24
C GLN A 172 11.25 0.93 3.08
N ILE A 173 10.54 0.59 4.16
CA ILE A 173 9.48 -0.40 4.18
C ILE A 173 8.17 0.35 4.38
N LEU A 174 7.25 0.21 3.43
CA LEU A 174 5.93 0.83 3.43
C LEU A 174 4.91 -0.18 3.98
N LEU A 175 4.47 0.03 5.22
CA LEU A 175 3.56 -0.86 5.94
C LEU A 175 2.20 -0.18 6.12
N PRO A 176 1.18 -0.59 5.35
CA PRO A 176 -0.16 -0.08 5.53
C PRO A 176 -0.89 -0.82 6.65
N ASP A 177 -1.79 -0.09 7.30
CA ASP A 177 -2.75 -0.58 8.26
C ASP A 177 -4.16 -0.13 7.87
N SER A 178 -5.16 -0.92 8.27
CA SER A 178 -6.57 -0.62 8.06
C SER A 178 -7.38 -0.98 9.29
N PHE A 179 -8.04 0.01 9.89
CA PHE A 179 -8.94 -0.17 11.02
C PHE A 179 -10.27 0.54 10.76
N LEU A 180 -11.38 -0.22 10.80
CA LEU A 180 -12.74 0.29 10.55
C LEU A 180 -12.88 1.12 9.26
N GLY A 181 -12.15 0.73 8.21
CA GLY A 181 -12.16 1.41 6.90
C GLY A 181 -11.31 2.69 6.83
N HIS A 182 -10.64 3.07 7.91
CA HIS A 182 -9.57 4.06 7.91
C HIS A 182 -8.24 3.37 7.62
N PHE A 183 -7.41 3.96 6.76
CA PHE A 183 -6.08 3.42 6.48
C PHE A 183 -5.00 4.38 6.98
N THR A 184 -3.95 3.80 7.55
CA THR A 184 -2.75 4.51 7.98
C THR A 184 -1.56 3.90 7.28
N LEU A 185 -0.62 4.70 6.80
CA LEU A 185 0.62 4.19 6.24
C LEU A 185 1.78 4.49 7.19
N TYR A 186 2.46 3.44 7.63
CA TYR A 186 3.70 3.54 8.39
C TYR A 186 4.87 3.34 7.44
N VAL A 187 5.78 4.30 7.38
CA VAL A 187 7.00 4.17 6.57
C VAL A 187 8.20 4.05 7.49
N LEU A 188 8.77 2.86 7.53
CA LEU A 188 10.01 2.57 8.25
C LEU A 188 11.16 3.01 7.36
N ASN A 189 11.73 4.18 7.64
CA ASN A 189 12.92 4.65 6.94
C ASN A 189 14.15 4.01 7.60
N MET A 190 14.78 3.12 6.85
CA MET A 190 15.92 2.35 7.31
C MET A 190 17.09 3.30 7.52
N ASP A 191 17.47 4.13 6.55
CA ASP A 191 18.64 5.02 6.66
C ASP A 191 18.64 5.92 7.90
N THR A 192 17.51 6.57 8.19
CA THR A 192 17.42 7.55 9.28
C THR A 192 16.90 6.97 10.58
N ARG A 193 16.63 5.66 10.63
CA ARG A 193 16.04 4.95 11.79
C ARG A 193 14.83 5.71 12.33
N SER A 194 13.85 5.92 11.44
CA SER A 194 12.65 6.70 11.76
C SER A 194 11.38 6.08 11.20
N ILE A 195 10.27 6.24 11.93
CA ILE A 195 8.94 5.80 11.52
C ILE A 195 8.12 7.04 11.15
N TYR A 196 7.77 7.18 9.88
CA TYR A 196 6.77 8.16 9.45
C TYR A 196 5.38 7.59 9.64
N ILE A 197 4.49 8.36 10.26
CA ILE A 197 3.10 7.97 10.54
C ILE A 197 2.21 8.80 9.64
N MET A 198 1.86 8.26 8.48
CA MET A 198 1.00 8.91 7.50
C MET A 198 -0.47 8.56 7.80
N ASP A 199 -0.98 9.24 8.81
CA ASP A 199 -2.36 9.12 9.29
C ASP A 199 -3.16 10.35 8.82
N SER A 200 -4.25 10.13 8.10
CA SER A 200 -5.08 11.21 7.60
C SER A 200 -6.10 11.72 8.61
N MET A 201 -6.36 10.95 9.67
CA MET A 201 -7.28 11.37 10.71
C MET A 201 -6.70 12.51 11.52
N HIS A 202 -7.57 13.41 11.93
CA HIS A 202 -7.19 14.41 12.91
C HIS A 202 -6.95 13.74 14.26
N ILE A 203 -5.83 14.09 14.88
CA ILE A 203 -5.62 13.80 16.30
C ILE A 203 -6.75 14.49 17.06
N PRO A 204 -7.55 13.73 17.83
CA PRO A 204 -8.70 14.30 18.52
C PRO A 204 -8.29 15.43 19.47
N SER A 205 -9.10 16.48 19.57
CA SER A 205 -8.81 17.64 20.44
C SER A 205 -8.71 17.28 21.93
N TRP A 206 -9.33 16.17 22.34
CA TRP A 206 -9.25 15.65 23.71
C TRP A 206 -7.96 14.87 23.99
N PHE A 207 -7.15 14.55 22.98
CA PHE A 207 -5.89 13.85 23.15
C PHE A 207 -4.85 14.78 23.79
N LYS A 208 -4.36 14.42 24.98
CA LYS A 208 -3.40 15.22 25.77
C LYS A 208 -1.99 14.62 25.81
N GLY A 209 -1.58 13.90 24.77
CA GLY A 209 -0.22 13.37 24.69
C GLY A 209 0.80 14.44 24.33
N ASP A 210 2.01 14.32 24.88
CA ASP A 210 3.12 15.28 24.67
C ASP A 210 3.59 15.36 23.21
N HIS A 211 3.38 14.29 22.44
CA HIS A 211 3.75 14.23 21.04
C HIS A 211 2.62 13.64 20.17
N PRO A 212 2.35 14.20 18.98
CA PRO A 212 1.33 13.71 18.05
C PRO A 212 1.36 12.21 17.75
N SER A 213 2.56 11.62 17.71
CA SER A 213 2.73 10.18 17.45
C SER A 213 2.16 9.29 18.55
N MET A 214 1.94 9.82 19.76
CA MET A 214 1.43 9.04 20.89
C MET A 214 0.01 8.53 20.65
N HIS A 215 -0.75 9.17 19.75
CA HIS A 215 -2.04 8.65 19.30
C HIS A 215 -1.92 7.26 18.65
N ASN A 216 -0.78 6.99 17.99
CA ASN A 216 -0.48 5.74 17.31
C ASN A 216 0.48 4.85 18.12
N ILE A 217 0.66 5.08 19.43
CA ILE A 217 1.68 4.37 20.23
C ILE A 217 1.47 2.86 20.29
N HIS A 218 0.23 2.42 20.47
CA HIS A 218 -0.10 0.99 20.54
C HIS A 218 0.20 0.30 19.21
N ASN A 219 -0.12 0.99 18.11
CA ASN A 219 0.15 0.54 16.76
C ASN A 219 1.65 0.40 16.51
N ILE A 220 2.43 1.43 16.87
CA ILE A 220 3.90 1.43 16.72
C ILE A 220 4.54 0.35 17.57
N HIS A 221 4.13 0.20 18.83
CA HIS A 221 4.64 -0.85 19.71
C HIS A 221 4.40 -2.23 19.09
N TYR A 222 3.21 -2.46 18.56
CA TYR A 222 2.86 -3.73 17.97
C TYR A 222 3.61 -3.99 16.66
N ILE A 223 3.69 -3.00 15.76
CA ILE A 223 4.47 -3.09 14.52
C ILE A 223 5.92 -3.40 14.86
N ALA A 224 6.54 -2.64 15.78
CA ALA A 224 7.92 -2.86 16.18
C ALA A 224 8.17 -4.27 16.73
N ASN A 225 7.32 -4.77 17.63
CA ASN A 225 7.50 -6.11 18.19
C ASN A 225 7.48 -7.22 17.14
N ASN A 226 6.57 -7.13 16.16
CA ASN A 226 6.50 -8.14 15.09
C ASN A 226 7.61 -7.94 14.08
N MET A 227 7.82 -6.70 13.61
CA MET A 227 8.84 -6.40 12.62
C MET A 227 10.25 -6.71 13.13
N ASN A 228 10.59 -6.43 14.38
CA ASN A 228 11.90 -6.77 14.93
C ASN A 228 12.17 -8.28 14.84
N VAL A 229 11.21 -9.13 15.24
CA VAL A 229 11.34 -10.59 15.17
C VAL A 229 11.50 -11.08 13.73
N VAL A 230 10.73 -10.50 12.82
CA VAL A 230 10.69 -10.95 11.43
C VAL A 230 11.91 -10.44 10.65
N MET A 231 12.40 -9.23 10.95
CA MET A 231 13.64 -8.67 10.41
C MET A 231 14.87 -9.44 10.92
N GLU A 232 14.88 -9.89 12.17
CA GLU A 232 15.94 -10.75 12.71
C GLU A 232 15.98 -12.11 11.99
N LEU A 233 14.81 -12.65 11.63
CA LEU A 233 14.72 -13.89 10.86
C LEU A 233 15.18 -13.70 9.40
N ALA A 234 14.79 -12.59 8.75
CA ALA A 234 15.18 -12.28 7.38
C ALA A 234 16.66 -11.89 7.27
N ASN A 235 17.17 -11.17 8.26
CA ASN A 235 18.55 -10.73 8.34
C ASN A 235 19.12 -11.01 9.75
N PRO A 236 19.85 -12.12 9.94
CA PRO A 236 20.44 -12.49 11.23
C PRO A 236 21.46 -11.48 11.79
N THR A 237 21.90 -10.50 10.98
CA THR A 237 22.77 -9.40 11.44
C THR A 237 21.99 -8.21 12.00
N TRP A 238 20.66 -8.23 11.92
CA TRP A 238 19.78 -7.23 12.48
C TRP A 238 19.96 -7.12 14.00
N LYS A 239 20.31 -5.92 14.48
CA LYS A 239 20.51 -5.61 15.91
C LYS A 239 19.74 -4.38 16.35
N ASP A 240 18.84 -3.90 15.50
CA ASP A 240 18.09 -2.67 15.74
C ASP A 240 16.79 -2.96 16.49
N ASP A 241 16.27 -1.92 17.15
CA ASP A 241 14.95 -1.96 17.76
C ASP A 241 14.08 -0.85 17.15
N ILE A 242 13.17 -1.25 16.26
CA ILE A 242 12.23 -0.36 15.58
C ILE A 242 11.43 0.49 16.57
N TYR A 243 11.17 0.00 17.79
CA TYR A 243 10.42 0.77 18.78
C TYR A 243 11.15 2.05 19.22
N MET A 244 12.48 2.02 19.20
CA MET A 244 13.37 3.12 19.58
C MET A 244 13.58 4.14 18.45
N TRP A 245 13.08 3.86 17.25
CA TRP A 245 13.23 4.74 16.09
C TRP A 245 12.50 6.05 16.27
N ARG A 246 13.04 7.11 15.66
CA ARG A 246 12.44 8.45 15.72
C ARG A 246 11.07 8.44 15.07
N ARG A 247 10.04 8.86 15.80
CA ARG A 247 8.65 8.91 15.28
C ARG A 247 8.39 10.27 14.67
N ILE A 248 7.90 10.30 13.43
CA ILE A 248 7.66 11.52 12.66
C ILE A 248 6.20 11.52 12.20
N VAL A 249 5.45 12.54 12.61
CA VAL A 249 4.10 12.80 12.06
C VAL A 249 4.23 13.94 11.05
N PRO A 250 4.30 13.64 9.74
CA PRO A 250 4.44 14.66 8.71
C PRO A 250 3.25 15.63 8.67
N THR A 251 3.56 16.92 8.47
CA THR A 251 2.55 17.98 8.35
C THR A 251 1.91 18.06 6.96
N TRP A 252 2.56 17.48 5.95
CA TRP A 252 2.09 17.51 4.57
C TRP A 252 1.03 16.43 4.25
N VAL A 253 0.76 15.49 5.16
CA VAL A 253 -0.30 14.48 4.94
C VAL A 253 -1.64 15.18 4.91
N PRO A 254 -2.39 15.14 3.79
CA PRO A 254 -3.63 15.87 3.68
C PRO A 254 -4.68 15.27 4.61
N ARG A 255 -5.04 15.98 5.68
CA ARG A 255 -6.03 15.49 6.65
C ARG A 255 -7.43 15.42 6.04
N THR A 256 -8.24 14.49 6.53
CA THR A 256 -9.67 14.48 6.23
C THR A 256 -10.32 15.67 6.94
N LEU A 257 -10.66 16.72 6.20
CA LEU A 257 -11.47 17.81 6.75
C LEU A 257 -12.73 17.18 7.36
N ASN A 258 -13.08 17.57 8.59
CA ASN A 258 -14.26 17.09 9.31
C ASN A 258 -15.50 17.14 8.40
N TRP A 259 -16.21 16.02 8.32
CA TRP A 259 -17.60 15.95 7.86
C TRP A 259 -18.47 15.83 9.10
#